data_AF-A0A7Y4XJ22-F1
#
_entry.id   AF-A0A7Y4XJ22-F1
#
_cell.length_a   1.000
_cell.length_b   1.000
_cell.length_c   1.000
_cell.angle_alpha   90.00
_cell.angle_beta   90.00
_cell.angle_gamma   90.00
#
_symmetry.space_group_name_H-M   'P 1'
#
loop_
_entity.id
_entity.type
_entity.pdbx_description
1 polymer ?
#
loop_
_entity_poly.entity_id
_entity_poly.type
_entity_poly.pdbx_seq_one_letter_code
_entity_poly.pdbx_strand_id
1 'polypeptide(L)'
;MTGKTLTRADLAEAVVEKVGLPRNESQDLVELVLDEISGSLAGGDTVKLSSFGSFGIRQKGERVGRNPKTGKEVPITPRRVLVFRPSNIMKDRINKGHAKPRSS
;
A
#
# COMPACT_ATOMS: atom_id res chain seq x y z
N MET A 1 3.65 -0.75 21.54
CA MET A 1 2.39 -0.55 20.77
C MET A 1 2.18 -1.78 19.90
N THR A 2 1.32 -2.71 20.30
CA THR A 2 0.84 -3.75 19.38
C THR A 2 -0.34 -3.17 18.62
N GLY A 3 -0.06 -2.59 17.44
CA GLY A 3 -1.11 -2.11 16.55
C GLY A 3 -1.86 -3.31 15.95
N LYS A 4 -3.19 -3.25 15.91
CA LYS A 4 -3.99 -4.21 15.13
C LYS A 4 -3.52 -4.14 13.67
N THR A 5 -3.10 -5.25 13.10
CA THR A 5 -2.78 -5.35 11.67
C THR A 5 -4.08 -5.60 10.91
N LEU A 6 -4.39 -4.74 9.95
CA LEU A 6 -5.54 -4.92 9.07
C LEU A 6 -5.21 -5.98 8.03
N THR A 7 -6.05 -7.00 7.90
CA THR A 7 -5.91 -8.09 6.94
C THR A 7 -6.94 -8.00 5.82
N ARG A 8 -6.78 -8.83 4.78
CA ARG A 8 -7.79 -8.97 3.71
C ARG A 8 -9.15 -9.42 4.26
N ALA A 9 -9.17 -10.30 5.27
CA ALA A 9 -10.40 -10.73 5.92
C ALA A 9 -11.11 -9.56 6.64
N ASP A 10 -10.37 -8.67 7.29
CA ASP A 10 -10.95 -7.47 7.91
C ASP A 10 -11.56 -6.53 6.87
N LEU A 11 -10.96 -6.40 5.68
CA LEU A 11 -11.51 -5.59 4.59
C LEU A 11 -12.82 -6.18 4.07
N ALA A 12 -12.88 -7.51 3.87
CA ALA A 12 -14.10 -8.18 3.44
C ALA A 12 -15.22 -8.05 4.49
N GLU A 13 -14.89 -8.19 5.78
CA GLU A 13 -15.84 -7.95 6.87
C GLU A 13 -16.41 -6.53 6.83
N ALA A 14 -15.57 -5.53 6.60
CA ALA A 14 -16.03 -4.15 6.47
C ALA A 14 -17.01 -3.96 5.31
N VAL A 15 -16.85 -4.69 4.20
CA VAL A 15 -17.81 -4.68 3.08
C VAL A 15 -19.13 -5.33 3.49
N VAL A 16 -19.10 -6.48 4.18
CA VAL A 16 -20.30 -7.13 4.73
C VAL A 16 -21.06 -6.17 5.64
N GLU A 17 -20.38 -5.55 6.62
CA GLU A 17 -21.02 -4.65 7.59
C GLU A 17 -21.60 -3.38 6.97
N LYS A 18 -20.95 -2.83 5.93
CA LYS A 18 -21.33 -1.53 5.35
C LYS A 18 -22.27 -1.64 4.17
N VAL A 19 -22.23 -2.73 3.42
CA VAL A 19 -22.98 -2.91 2.18
C VAL A 19 -24.05 -4.01 2.32
N GLY A 20 -23.89 -4.92 3.29
CA GLY A 20 -24.83 -6.01 3.53
C GLY A 20 -24.70 -7.18 2.55
N LEU A 21 -23.59 -7.26 1.81
CA LEU A 21 -23.34 -8.35 0.87
C LEU A 21 -22.98 -9.64 1.61
N PRO A 22 -23.27 -10.82 1.03
CA PRO A 22 -22.77 -12.09 1.52
C PRO A 22 -21.25 -12.08 1.73
N ARG A 23 -20.77 -12.85 2.72
CA ARG A 23 -19.35 -12.90 3.08
C ARG A 23 -18.46 -13.35 1.92
N ASN A 24 -18.87 -14.37 1.17
CA ASN A 24 -18.16 -14.86 -0.01
C ASN A 24 -18.09 -13.78 -1.09
N GLU A 25 -19.20 -13.16 -1.44
CA GLU A 25 -19.22 -12.07 -2.44
C GLU A 25 -18.33 -10.89 -2.00
N SER A 26 -18.34 -10.55 -0.71
CA SER A 26 -17.48 -9.50 -0.16
C SER A 26 -15.99 -9.85 -0.26
N GLN A 27 -15.62 -11.13 -0.05
CA GLN A 27 -14.26 -11.61 -0.24
C GLN A 27 -13.84 -11.52 -1.71
N ASP A 28 -14.71 -11.97 -2.62
CA ASP A 28 -14.46 -11.96 -4.06
C ASP A 28 -14.28 -10.53 -4.58
N LEU A 29 -15.09 -9.58 -4.12
CA LEU A 29 -14.96 -8.16 -4.49
C LEU A 29 -13.64 -7.55 -3.99
N VAL A 30 -13.22 -7.86 -2.77
CA VAL A 30 -11.93 -7.38 -2.25
C VAL A 30 -10.78 -8.00 -3.05
N GLU A 31 -10.86 -9.29 -3.38
CA GLU A 31 -9.86 -9.94 -4.23
C GLU A 31 -9.75 -9.27 -5.59
N LEU A 32 -10.90 -9.09 -6.26
CA LEU A 32 -10.99 -8.48 -7.59
C LEU A 32 -10.31 -7.11 -7.64
N VAL A 33 -10.56 -6.25 -6.64
CA VAL A 33 -9.93 -4.92 -6.56
C VAL A 33 -8.42 -5.02 -6.37
N LEU A 34 -7.95 -5.92 -5.51
CA LEU A 34 -6.51 -6.10 -5.26
C LEU A 34 -5.79 -6.67 -6.49
N ASP A 35 -6.44 -7.59 -7.20
CA ASP A 35 -5.93 -8.17 -8.43
C ASP A 35 -5.85 -7.13 -9.55
N GLU A 36 -6.88 -6.30 -9.73
CA GLU A 36 -6.88 -5.23 -10.72
C GLU A 36 -5.74 -4.22 -10.48
N ILE A 37 -5.54 -3.82 -9.21
CA ILE A 37 -4.43 -2.95 -8.82
C ILE A 37 -3.09 -3.61 -9.13
N SER A 38 -2.94 -4.88 -8.78
CA SER A 38 -1.69 -5.63 -8.94
C SER A 38 -1.36 -5.87 -10.41
N GLY A 39 -2.37 -6.24 -11.22
CA GLY A 39 -2.26 -6.43 -12.67
C GLY A 39 -1.86 -5.15 -13.38
N SER A 40 -2.54 -4.03 -13.09
CA SER A 40 -2.17 -2.70 -13.62
C SER A 40 -0.72 -2.34 -13.30
N LEU A 41 -0.30 -2.51 -12.04
CA LEU A 41 1.07 -2.20 -11.62
C LEU A 41 2.12 -3.16 -12.24
N ALA A 42 1.77 -4.43 -12.45
CA ALA A 42 2.63 -5.39 -13.14
C ALA A 42 2.82 -4.99 -14.61
N GLY A 43 1.76 -4.52 -15.28
CA GLY A 43 1.80 -3.94 -16.63
C GLY A 43 2.67 -2.68 -16.73
N GLY A 44 2.88 -1.97 -15.61
CA GLY A 44 3.68 -0.74 -15.57
C GLY A 44 2.84 0.53 -15.47
N ASP A 45 1.52 0.39 -15.38
CA ASP A 45 0.58 1.49 -15.26
C ASP A 45 0.63 2.12 -13.86
N THR A 46 0.06 3.32 -13.78
CA THR A 46 -0.11 4.04 -12.52
C THR A 46 -1.55 3.89 -12.04
N VAL A 47 -1.73 3.46 -10.80
CA VAL A 47 -3.04 3.39 -10.14
C VAL A 47 -3.23 4.63 -9.27
N LYS A 48 -4.31 5.38 -9.50
CA LYS A 48 -4.67 6.56 -8.69
C LYS A 48 -6.00 6.33 -7.99
N LEU A 49 -5.98 6.36 -6.66
CA LEU A 49 -7.17 6.27 -5.82
C LEU A 49 -7.38 7.64 -5.16
N SER A 50 -8.39 8.37 -5.63
CA SER A 50 -8.69 9.72 -5.12
C SER A 50 -8.85 9.72 -3.60
N SER A 51 -8.38 10.79 -2.96
CA SER A 51 -8.32 10.93 -1.49
C SER A 51 -7.44 9.92 -0.74
N PHE A 52 -7.01 8.82 -1.36
CA PHE A 52 -6.14 7.82 -0.74
C PHE A 52 -4.67 8.04 -1.13
N GLY A 53 -4.36 7.96 -2.42
CA GLY A 53 -2.99 8.09 -2.91
C GLY A 53 -2.82 7.55 -4.32
N SER A 54 -1.56 7.41 -4.72
CA SER A 54 -1.19 6.83 -6.01
C SER A 54 -0.10 5.79 -5.87
N PHE A 55 -0.24 4.70 -6.60
CA PHE A 55 0.77 3.68 -6.81
C PHE A 55 1.37 3.88 -8.19
N GLY A 56 2.69 3.80 -8.30
CA GLY A 56 3.35 3.81 -9.60
C GLY A 56 4.65 3.05 -9.58
N ILE A 57 5.06 2.62 -10.75
CA ILE A 57 6.33 1.91 -10.95
C ILE A 57 7.41 2.92 -11.32
N ARG A 58 8.59 2.77 -10.71
CA ARG A 58 9.81 3.48 -11.12
C ARG A 58 10.86 2.49 -11.56
N GLN A 59 11.55 2.81 -12.65
CA GLN A 59 12.76 2.12 -13.03
C GLN A 59 13.94 2.70 -12.25
N LYS A 60 14.72 1.83 -11.63
CA LYS A 60 15.98 2.17 -10.98
C LYS A 60 17.10 1.64 -11.87
N GLY A 61 17.97 2.54 -12.31
CA GLY A 61 19.18 2.17 -13.06
C GLY A 61 20.20 1.47 -12.17
N GLU A 62 21.24 0.96 -12.81
CA GLU A 62 22.38 0.39 -12.12
C GLU A 62 23.09 1.44 -11.27
N ARG A 63 23.58 1.02 -10.11
CA ARG A 63 24.43 1.84 -9.26
C ARG A 63 25.29 0.97 -8.37
N VAL A 64 26.39 1.52 -7.88
CA VAL A 64 27.23 0.85 -6.89
C VAL A 64 26.67 1.11 -5.49
N GLY A 65 26.49 0.05 -4.72
CA GLY A 65 26.19 0.11 -3.28
C GLY A 65 27.34 -0.47 -2.46
N ARG A 66 27.19 -0.50 -1.14
CA ARG A 66 28.14 -1.16 -0.23
C ARG A 66 27.43 -2.22 0.58
N ASN A 67 28.07 -3.37 0.76
CA ASN A 67 27.60 -4.39 1.66
C ASN A 67 27.65 -3.84 3.10
N PRO A 68 26.51 -3.72 3.81
CA PRO A 68 26.48 -3.12 5.14
C PRO A 68 27.37 -3.83 6.17
N LYS A 69 27.65 -5.12 5.98
CA LYS A 69 28.47 -5.93 6.90
C LYS A 69 29.97 -5.84 6.62
N THR A 70 30.37 -5.68 5.35
CA THR A 70 31.80 -5.77 4.94
C THR A 70 32.36 -4.49 4.34
N GLY A 71 31.52 -3.50 4.04
CA GLY A 71 31.92 -2.24 3.39
C GLY A 71 32.30 -2.36 1.91
N LYS A 72 32.44 -3.59 1.38
CA LYS A 72 32.81 -3.84 -0.01
C LYS A 72 31.75 -3.32 -0.97
N GLU A 73 32.21 -2.73 -2.07
CA GLU A 73 31.35 -2.24 -3.13
C GLU A 73 30.74 -3.41 -3.91
N VAL A 74 29.44 -3.33 -4.17
CA VAL A 74 28.67 -4.33 -4.88
C VAL A 74 27.71 -3.64 -5.85
N PRO A 75 27.64 -4.09 -7.12
CA PRO A 75 26.70 -3.54 -8.08
C PRO A 75 25.27 -3.86 -7.66
N ILE A 76 24.39 -2.87 -7.77
CA ILE A 76 22.95 -3.01 -7.59
C ILE A 76 22.34 -2.98 -8.97
N THR A 77 21.83 -4.12 -9.40
CA THR A 77 21.27 -4.29 -10.75
C THR A 77 20.05 -3.39 -10.97
N PRO A 78 19.80 -2.99 -12.24
CA PRO A 78 18.58 -2.30 -12.59
C PRO A 78 17.34 -3.09 -12.19
N ARG A 79 16.30 -2.41 -11.72
CA ARG A 79 15.03 -3.04 -11.33
C ARG A 79 13.85 -2.09 -11.36
N ARG A 80 12.65 -2.65 -11.47
CA ARG A 80 11.40 -1.93 -11.22
C ARG A 80 11.11 -1.89 -9.72
N VAL A 81 10.66 -0.75 -9.21
CA VAL A 81 10.22 -0.60 -7.82
C VAL A 81 8.84 0.03 -7.76
N LEU A 82 7.99 -0.48 -6.87
CA LEU A 82 6.72 0.14 -6.53
C LEU A 82 6.95 1.37 -5.65
N VAL A 83 6.24 2.45 -5.93
CA VAL A 83 6.21 3.66 -5.11
C VAL A 83 4.76 3.98 -4.79
N PHE A 84 4.43 4.08 -3.50
CA PHE A 84 3.18 4.66 -3.04
C PHE A 84 3.39 6.11 -2.63
N ARG A 85 2.51 7.01 -3.10
CA ARG A 85 2.45 8.40 -2.65
C ARG A 85 1.09 8.64 -2.00
N PRO A 86 1.02 8.82 -0.67
CA PRO A 86 -0.23 9.15 -0.01
C PRO A 86 -0.72 10.53 -0.43
N SER A 87 -2.03 10.68 -0.56
CA SER A 87 -2.67 11.97 -0.85
C SER A 87 -2.48 12.94 0.33
N ASN A 88 -2.65 14.24 0.09
CA ASN A 88 -2.65 15.23 1.18
C ASN A 88 -3.80 14.95 2.17
N ILE A 89 -4.98 14.57 1.66
CA ILE A 89 -6.13 14.18 2.50
C ILE A 89 -5.79 13.02 3.45
N MET A 90 -5.07 12.00 2.95
CA MET A 90 -4.65 10.87 3.76
C MET A 90 -3.62 11.29 4.82
N LYS A 91 -2.61 12.09 4.44
CA LYS A 91 -1.62 12.61 5.39
C LYS A 91 -2.27 13.45 6.49
N ASP A 92 -3.20 14.32 6.13
CA ASP A 92 -3.92 15.17 7.07
C ASP A 92 -4.77 14.34 8.04
N ARG A 93 -5.44 13.29 7.56
CA ARG A 93 -6.19 12.35 8.41
C ARG A 93 -5.28 11.65 9.42
N ILE A 94 -4.09 11.19 8.99
CA ILE A 94 -3.11 10.56 9.88
C ILE A 94 -2.65 11.57 10.95
N ASN A 95 -2.26 12.78 10.54
CA ASN A 95 -1.76 13.80 11.46
C ASN A 95 -2.83 14.26 12.47
N LYS A 96 -4.09 14.44 12.03
CA LYS A 96 -5.22 14.76 12.92
C LYS A 96 -5.55 13.62 13.88
N GLY A 97 -5.47 12.36 13.43
CA GLY A 97 -5.64 11.19 14.27
C GLY A 97 -4.55 11.09 15.35
N HIS A 98 -3.33 11.49 15.03
CA HIS A 98 -2.22 11.61 15.99
C HIS A 98 -2.35 12.81 16.95
N ALA A 99 -3.10 13.86 16.59
CA ALA A 99 -3.22 15.09 17.36
C ALA A 99 -4.28 15.06 18.49
N LYS A 100 -5.06 13.99 18.64
CA LYS A 100 -5.95 13.84 19.81
C LYS A 100 -5.13 13.30 20.99
N PRO A 101 -4.88 14.07 22.07
CA PRO A 101 -4.35 13.47 23.28
C PRO A 101 -5.39 12.46 23.78
N ARG A 102 -4.94 11.25 24.11
CA ARG A 102 -5.75 10.31 24.87
C ARG A 102 -5.97 10.95 26.24
N SER A 103 -7.09 11.65 26.43
CA SER A 103 -7.55 12.03 27.75
C SER A 103 -7.84 10.74 28.53
N SER A 104 -7.14 10.60 29.65
CA SER A 104 -7.39 9.68 30.75
C SER A 104 -8.82 9.75 31.26
#